data_AF-A0A645BML3-F1
#
_entry.id   AF-A0A645BML3-F1
#
_cell.length_a   1.000
_cell.length_b   1.000
_cell.length_c   1.000
_cell.angle_alpha   90.00
_cell.angle_beta   90.00
_cell.angle_gamma   90.00
#
_symmetry.space_group_name_H-M   'P 1'
#
loop_
_entity.id
_entity.type
_entity.pdbx_description
1 polymer ?
#
loop_
_entity_poly.entity_id
_entity_poly.type
_entity_poly.pdbx_seq_one_letter_code
_entity_poly.pdbx_strand_id
1 'polypeptide(L)'
;MNAGGDWYDKNGALQGNTPYATITIKGSSIPDNKYYKLDVTDLVKEYASGKYANTGFLIKARNENNNYIAFYSNECGNDSKIPKFNVTNKRSSGNESVTPEPYNVTLTGAVDNRLRQASSDTVYQSSTFVDVGGMNSGKYRDVMWFNLSEYTNSTEFSNATLSLYWYYPTGSSRPNDTVIEVYRPASSWNSNYVSWNNRNKGVAWKNAGGDWYDKNGVLQGSTPYATVTIKGSTLPDNKYYELNVTGLVKEYMSGKYANTGFFIKARTENNNYIAFYSTEIGNESQRPKLNLTS
;
A
#
# COMPACT_ATOMS: atom_id res chain seq x y z
N MET A 1 -6.23 -41.70 14.37
CA MET A 1 -6.60 -40.36 14.87
C MET A 1 -5.33 -39.56 15.01
N ASN A 2 -5.23 -38.43 14.34
CA ASN A 2 -4.10 -37.54 14.50
C ASN A 2 -4.25 -36.73 15.80
N ALA A 3 -3.18 -36.58 16.56
CA ALA A 3 -3.18 -35.71 17.74
C ALA A 3 -3.38 -34.26 17.28
N GLY A 4 -4.33 -33.53 17.88
CA GLY A 4 -4.66 -32.15 17.49
C GLY A 4 -5.80 -32.01 16.48
N GLY A 5 -6.41 -33.11 16.03
CA GLY A 5 -7.54 -33.12 15.12
C GLY A 5 -7.15 -33.36 13.65
N ASP A 6 -8.17 -33.59 12.81
CA ASP A 6 -8.02 -33.78 11.37
C ASP A 6 -8.48 -32.51 10.65
N TRP A 7 -7.71 -32.04 9.65
CA TRP A 7 -8.11 -30.91 8.80
C TRP A 7 -7.83 -31.21 7.32
N TYR A 8 -8.58 -30.52 6.46
CA TYR A 8 -8.30 -30.45 5.03
C TYR A 8 -7.78 -29.06 4.69
N ASP A 9 -6.76 -29.00 3.86
CA ASP A 9 -6.26 -27.75 3.31
C ASP A 9 -7.09 -27.31 2.09
N LYS A 10 -6.82 -26.12 1.53
CA LYS A 10 -7.60 -25.58 0.41
C LYS A 10 -7.52 -26.40 -0.88
N ASN A 11 -6.55 -27.31 -0.98
CA ASN A 11 -6.41 -28.22 -2.11
C ASN A 11 -7.13 -29.55 -1.85
N GLY A 12 -7.83 -29.68 -0.72
CA GLY A 12 -8.50 -30.92 -0.31
C GLY A 12 -7.54 -31.97 0.24
N ALA A 13 -6.30 -31.62 0.60
CA ALA A 13 -5.36 -32.58 1.18
C ALA A 13 -5.60 -32.73 2.68
N LEU A 14 -5.80 -33.97 3.14
CA LEU A 14 -5.84 -34.31 4.57
C LEU A 14 -4.48 -33.98 5.20
N GLN A 15 -4.48 -33.20 6.28
CA GLN A 15 -3.27 -32.65 6.90
C GLN A 15 -2.39 -31.83 5.96
N GLY A 16 -2.98 -31.18 4.95
CA GLY A 16 -2.25 -30.34 4.00
C GLY A 16 -1.71 -29.05 4.61
N ASN A 17 -0.76 -28.42 3.89
CA ASN A 17 -0.01 -27.24 4.33
C ASN A 17 -0.49 -25.93 3.69
N THR A 18 -1.61 -25.96 2.98
CA THR A 18 -2.13 -24.83 2.21
C THR A 18 -3.42 -24.28 2.85
N PRO A 19 -3.34 -23.40 3.85
CA PRO A 19 -4.52 -22.98 4.60
C PRO A 19 -5.45 -22.12 3.73
N TYR A 20 -6.74 -22.07 4.11
CA TYR A 20 -7.72 -21.15 3.52
C TYR A 20 -7.41 -19.69 3.83
N ALA A 21 -6.85 -19.40 5.00
CA ALA A 21 -6.46 -18.07 5.43
C ALA A 21 -5.19 -18.15 6.28
N THR A 22 -4.36 -17.11 6.26
CA THR A 22 -3.16 -17.05 7.11
C THR A 22 -2.87 -15.63 7.52
N ILE A 23 -2.30 -15.47 8.72
CA ILE A 23 -1.78 -14.21 9.22
C ILE A 23 -0.44 -14.47 9.91
N THR A 24 0.46 -13.50 9.85
CA THR A 24 1.76 -13.57 10.53
C THR A 24 1.84 -12.51 11.61
N ILE A 25 2.05 -12.95 12.85
CA ILE A 25 2.32 -12.07 13.99
C ILE A 25 3.79 -12.29 14.37
N LYS A 26 4.57 -11.21 14.45
CA LYS A 26 6.00 -11.31 14.75
C LYS A 26 6.19 -11.80 16.18
N GLY A 27 7.17 -12.66 16.42
CA GLY A 27 7.50 -13.13 17.78
C GLY A 27 7.97 -12.01 18.72
N SER A 28 8.38 -10.86 18.18
CA SER A 28 8.70 -9.64 18.94
C SER A 28 7.47 -8.78 19.28
N SER A 29 6.28 -9.12 18.78
CA SER A 29 5.05 -8.37 19.05
C SER A 29 4.54 -8.66 20.46
N ILE A 30 4.14 -7.61 21.17
CA ILE A 30 3.40 -7.72 22.42
C ILE A 30 1.88 -7.75 22.14
N PRO A 31 1.05 -8.38 23.00
CA PRO A 31 -0.41 -8.35 22.86
C PRO A 31 -0.93 -6.92 22.80
N ASP A 32 -1.61 -6.56 21.71
CA ASP A 32 -2.09 -5.20 21.44
C ASP A 32 -3.60 -5.02 21.63
N ASN A 33 -4.32 -6.09 21.97
CA ASN A 33 -5.79 -6.13 22.11
C ASN A 33 -6.55 -5.65 20.87
N LYS A 34 -5.98 -5.82 19.67
CA LYS A 34 -6.63 -5.48 18.40
C LYS A 34 -7.28 -6.69 17.74
N TYR A 35 -8.24 -6.43 16.86
CA TYR A 35 -8.80 -7.44 15.96
C TYR A 35 -7.82 -7.75 14.83
N TYR A 36 -7.49 -9.02 14.68
CA TYR A 36 -6.77 -9.56 13.53
C TYR A 36 -7.77 -10.23 12.59
N LYS A 37 -7.71 -9.89 11.30
CA LYS A 37 -8.68 -10.35 10.29
C LYS A 37 -8.08 -11.49 9.46
N LEU A 38 -8.87 -12.52 9.22
CA LEU A 38 -8.56 -13.63 8.32
C LEU A 38 -9.63 -13.68 7.24
N ASP A 39 -9.23 -13.59 5.97
CA ASP A 39 -10.17 -13.79 4.86
C ASP A 39 -10.41 -15.28 4.65
N VAL A 40 -11.59 -15.74 5.07
CA VAL A 40 -12.05 -17.14 4.96
C VAL A 40 -13.07 -17.32 3.84
N THR A 41 -13.16 -16.38 2.90
CA THR A 41 -14.20 -16.35 1.86
C THR A 41 -14.30 -17.66 1.09
N ASP A 42 -13.17 -18.26 0.70
CA ASP A 42 -13.19 -19.49 -0.11
C ASP A 42 -13.74 -20.68 0.68
N LEU A 43 -13.36 -20.85 1.94
CA LEU A 43 -13.93 -21.89 2.80
C LEU A 43 -15.44 -21.70 3.01
N VAL A 44 -15.85 -20.45 3.24
CA VAL A 44 -17.27 -20.11 3.43
C VAL A 44 -18.07 -20.37 2.16
N LYS A 45 -17.52 -20.09 0.97
CA LYS A 45 -18.16 -20.43 -0.32
C LYS A 45 -18.35 -21.93 -0.46
N GLU A 46 -17.37 -22.73 -0.07
CA GLU A 46 -17.49 -24.19 -0.15
C GLU A 46 -18.57 -24.73 0.78
N TYR A 47 -18.66 -24.23 2.02
CA TYR A 47 -19.77 -24.55 2.93
C TYR A 47 -21.13 -24.07 2.38
N ALA A 48 -21.21 -22.83 1.89
CA ALA A 48 -22.44 -22.27 1.36
C ALA A 48 -22.93 -22.97 0.08
N SER A 49 -22.02 -23.48 -0.74
CA SER A 49 -22.34 -24.25 -1.95
C SER A 49 -22.82 -25.67 -1.67
N GLY A 50 -22.67 -26.15 -0.42
CA GLY A 50 -22.94 -27.54 -0.05
C GLY A 50 -21.86 -28.53 -0.50
N LYS A 51 -20.72 -28.06 -1.04
CA LYS A 51 -19.57 -28.92 -1.38
C LYS A 51 -19.08 -29.71 -0.16
N TYR A 52 -19.09 -29.06 1.01
CA TYR A 52 -18.76 -29.68 2.29
C TYR A 52 -19.79 -29.30 3.35
N ALA A 53 -20.02 -30.20 4.31
CA ALA A 53 -20.76 -29.86 5.52
C ALA A 53 -20.01 -28.77 6.31
N ASN A 54 -20.73 -27.82 6.91
CA ASN A 54 -20.11 -26.81 7.74
C ASN A 54 -19.63 -27.42 9.06
N THR A 55 -18.32 -27.64 9.16
CA THR A 55 -17.64 -28.16 10.36
C THR A 55 -16.92 -27.08 11.15
N GLY A 56 -17.19 -25.80 10.87
CA GLY A 56 -16.53 -24.66 11.51
C GLY A 56 -15.12 -24.39 10.99
N PHE A 57 -14.30 -23.76 11.82
CA PHE A 57 -12.93 -23.36 11.50
C PHE A 57 -11.94 -24.05 12.44
N LEU A 58 -10.91 -24.69 11.87
CA LEU A 58 -9.73 -25.11 12.61
C LEU A 58 -8.65 -24.02 12.49
N ILE A 59 -8.13 -23.57 13.63
CA ILE A 59 -7.09 -22.55 13.71
C ILE A 59 -5.88 -23.18 14.37
N LYS A 60 -4.73 -23.15 13.68
CA LYS A 60 -3.46 -23.66 14.19
C LYS A 60 -2.29 -22.77 13.79
N ALA A 61 -1.22 -22.82 14.56
CA ALA A 61 0.04 -22.24 14.13
C ALA A 61 0.66 -23.10 13.01
N ARG A 62 1.37 -22.50 12.05
CA ARG A 62 2.00 -23.27 10.95
C ARG A 62 3.00 -24.29 11.48
N ASN A 63 3.91 -23.82 12.33
CA ASN A 63 4.84 -24.62 13.11
C ASN A 63 4.39 -24.54 14.56
N GLU A 64 4.32 -25.63 15.31
CA GLU A 64 3.83 -25.63 16.70
C GLU A 64 5.02 -25.82 17.64
N ASN A 65 5.88 -24.80 17.72
CA ASN A 65 7.11 -24.83 18.52
C ASN A 65 7.36 -23.45 19.13
N ASN A 66 7.14 -23.32 20.45
CA ASN A 66 7.38 -22.11 21.25
C ASN A 66 6.80 -20.82 20.64
N ASN A 67 5.61 -20.91 20.06
CA ASN A 67 4.94 -19.79 19.39
C ASN A 67 3.49 -19.63 19.83
N TYR A 68 3.26 -19.85 21.12
CA TYR A 68 1.96 -19.70 21.75
C TYR A 68 1.39 -18.29 21.50
N ILE A 69 0.13 -18.26 21.11
CA ILE A 69 -0.68 -17.05 21.00
C ILE A 69 -2.12 -17.38 21.41
N ALA A 70 -2.80 -16.42 22.02
CA ALA A 70 -4.21 -16.52 22.37
C ALA A 70 -4.98 -15.31 21.85
N PHE A 71 -6.23 -15.55 21.46
CA PHE A 71 -7.21 -14.54 21.11
C PHE A 71 -8.35 -14.58 22.14
N TYR A 72 -9.03 -13.46 22.33
CA TYR A 72 -10.23 -13.43 23.18
C TYR A 72 -11.31 -14.35 22.63
N SER A 73 -11.91 -15.17 23.48
CA SER A 73 -13.09 -15.99 23.15
C SER A 73 -14.38 -15.21 23.41
N ASN A 74 -15.51 -15.79 23.01
CA ASN A 74 -16.84 -15.30 23.34
C ASN A 74 -17.13 -15.30 24.85
N GLU A 75 -16.36 -16.06 25.65
CA GLU A 75 -16.45 -16.11 27.12
C GLU A 75 -15.53 -15.11 27.83
N CYS A 76 -14.87 -14.18 27.12
CA CYS A 76 -13.94 -13.25 27.74
C CYS A 76 -14.56 -12.20 28.68
N GLY A 77 -15.89 -12.13 28.78
CA GLY A 77 -16.62 -11.17 29.63
C GLY A 77 -16.61 -9.73 29.12
N ASN A 78 -16.24 -9.49 27.86
CA ASN A 78 -16.26 -8.17 27.25
C ASN A 78 -16.75 -8.24 25.79
N ASP A 79 -17.98 -7.80 25.55
CA ASP A 79 -18.65 -7.84 24.24
C ASP A 79 -17.91 -7.05 23.15
N SER A 80 -17.09 -6.06 23.51
CA SER A 80 -16.28 -5.32 22.55
C SER A 80 -15.08 -6.11 22.01
N LYS A 81 -14.74 -7.25 22.64
CA LYS A 81 -13.54 -8.05 22.37
C LYS A 81 -13.81 -9.49 21.88
N ILE A 82 -15.08 -9.91 21.81
CA ILE A 82 -15.44 -11.25 21.34
C ILE A 82 -15.11 -11.44 19.85
N PRO A 83 -14.87 -12.66 19.37
CA PRO A 83 -14.67 -12.94 17.95
C PRO A 83 -15.85 -12.45 17.10
N LYS A 84 -15.55 -11.92 15.91
CA LYS A 84 -16.55 -11.42 14.96
C LYS A 84 -16.46 -12.19 13.65
N PHE A 85 -17.61 -12.61 13.13
CA PHE A 85 -17.73 -13.27 11.83
C PHE A 85 -18.65 -12.44 10.93
N ASN A 86 -18.09 -11.91 9.84
CA ASN A 86 -18.81 -11.06 8.90
C ASN A 86 -18.95 -11.80 7.57
N VAL A 87 -20.19 -11.93 7.08
CA VAL A 87 -20.49 -12.47 5.75
C VAL A 87 -21.25 -11.42 4.96
N THR A 88 -20.76 -11.11 3.77
CA THR A 88 -21.43 -10.19 2.86
C THR A 88 -21.92 -10.97 1.63
N ASN A 89 -23.23 -11.19 1.55
CA ASN A 89 -23.84 -11.86 0.39
C ASN A 89 -23.90 -10.89 -0.79
N LYS A 90 -23.12 -11.13 -1.84
CA LYS A 90 -23.39 -10.52 -3.16
C LYS A 90 -24.59 -11.27 -3.79
N ARG A 91 -25.81 -10.89 -3.42
CA ARG A 91 -27.03 -11.44 -4.02
C ARG A 91 -27.11 -10.98 -5.48
N SER A 92 -27.21 -11.92 -6.42
CA SER A 92 -27.60 -11.60 -7.79
C SER A 92 -29.05 -11.11 -7.80
N SER A 93 -29.21 -9.82 -8.10
CA SER A 93 -30.39 -9.09 -8.57
C SER A 93 -31.79 -9.58 -8.16
N GLY A 94 -32.33 -8.97 -7.12
CA GLY A 94 -33.76 -8.68 -6.97
C GLY A 94 -33.86 -7.28 -6.36
N ASN A 95 -34.67 -6.41 -6.96
CA ASN A 95 -34.79 -4.95 -6.71
C ASN A 95 -35.05 -4.56 -5.25
N GLU A 96 -34.01 -4.59 -4.41
CA GLU A 96 -33.92 -3.78 -3.20
C GLU A 96 -32.69 -2.89 -3.36
N SER A 97 -32.93 -1.58 -3.38
CA SER A 97 -31.88 -0.55 -3.37
C SER A 97 -31.20 -0.56 -2.00
N VAL A 98 -30.40 -1.58 -1.73
CA VAL A 98 -29.47 -1.59 -0.61
C VAL A 98 -28.31 -0.73 -1.05
N THR A 99 -28.23 0.49 -0.51
CA THR A 99 -27.05 1.34 -0.65
C THR A 99 -25.86 0.56 -0.11
N PRO A 100 -24.85 0.20 -0.94
CA PRO A 100 -23.68 -0.49 -0.43
C PRO A 100 -23.04 0.35 0.68
N GLU A 101 -22.71 -0.27 1.81
CA GLU A 101 -21.86 0.38 2.83
C GLU A 101 -20.59 0.90 2.15
N PRO A 102 -20.21 2.17 2.36
CA PRO A 102 -19.09 2.75 1.66
C PRO A 102 -17.81 2.01 2.02
N TYR A 103 -17.13 1.47 1.01
CA TYR A 103 -15.77 1.00 1.15
C TYR A 103 -14.90 2.20 1.51
N ASN A 104 -14.18 2.14 2.63
CA ASN A 104 -13.29 3.20 3.06
C ASN A 104 -12.09 2.61 3.82
N VAL A 105 -10.94 2.56 3.17
CA VAL A 105 -9.70 2.01 3.72
C VAL A 105 -8.61 3.05 3.61
N THR A 106 -7.94 3.35 4.73
CA THR A 106 -6.74 4.20 4.75
C THR A 106 -5.51 3.34 5.02
N LEU A 107 -4.59 3.32 4.06
CA LEU A 107 -3.28 2.69 4.20
C LEU A 107 -2.26 3.75 4.66
N THR A 108 -1.46 3.38 5.65
CA THR A 108 -0.33 4.15 6.17
C THR A 108 0.94 3.29 6.15
N GLY A 109 2.09 3.85 6.54
CA GLY A 109 3.34 3.09 6.60
C GLY A 109 3.88 2.73 5.22
N ALA A 110 3.86 3.69 4.30
CA ALA A 110 4.56 3.56 3.03
C ALA A 110 6.06 3.24 3.25
N VAL A 111 6.66 2.57 2.27
CA VAL A 111 8.11 2.56 2.12
C VAL A 111 8.43 3.60 1.07
N ASP A 112 9.18 4.64 1.43
CA ASP A 112 9.59 5.69 0.51
C ASP A 112 11.12 5.86 0.45
N ASN A 113 11.60 6.33 -0.69
CA ASN A 113 13.00 6.64 -0.90
C ASN A 113 13.15 7.79 -1.90
N ARG A 114 13.82 8.81 -1.41
CA ARG A 114 14.25 9.95 -2.19
C ARG A 114 15.39 9.60 -3.15
N LEU A 115 15.26 10.05 -4.40
CA LEU A 115 16.27 9.97 -5.46
C LEU A 115 16.84 11.37 -5.72
N ARG A 116 18.13 11.57 -5.46
CA ARG A 116 18.78 12.88 -5.58
C ARG A 116 19.95 12.84 -6.55
N GLN A 117 19.89 13.65 -7.61
CA GLN A 117 20.93 13.68 -8.65
C GLN A 117 22.31 14.09 -8.11
N ALA A 118 22.36 15.07 -7.20
CA ALA A 118 23.62 15.61 -6.66
C ALA A 118 24.39 14.60 -5.80
N SER A 119 23.70 13.60 -5.28
CA SER A 119 24.23 12.57 -4.37
C SER A 119 23.78 11.22 -4.91
N SER A 120 24.21 10.93 -6.13
CA SER A 120 23.56 9.97 -7.01
C SER A 120 23.64 8.52 -6.55
N ASP A 121 24.61 8.19 -5.70
CA ASP A 121 24.78 6.86 -5.10
C ASP A 121 24.34 6.79 -3.63
N THR A 122 23.89 7.90 -3.04
CA THR A 122 23.40 7.92 -1.65
C THR A 122 22.01 7.33 -1.55
N VAL A 123 21.81 6.43 -0.57
CA VAL A 123 20.52 5.86 -0.21
C VAL A 123 19.91 6.68 0.92
N TYR A 124 18.68 7.16 0.73
CA TYR A 124 17.99 8.07 1.66
C TYR A 124 16.83 7.38 2.41
N GLN A 125 17.09 6.23 3.04
CA GLN A 125 16.04 5.40 3.68
C GLN A 125 15.39 6.05 4.91
N SER A 126 16.12 6.88 5.67
CA SER A 126 15.64 7.51 6.90
C SER A 126 15.40 9.03 6.74
N SER A 127 15.25 9.49 5.50
CA SER A 127 14.96 10.90 5.19
C SER A 127 13.56 11.24 5.66
N THR A 128 13.38 12.38 6.33
CA THR A 128 12.03 12.84 6.73
C THR A 128 11.22 13.46 5.60
N PHE A 129 11.73 13.43 4.37
CA PHE A 129 11.18 14.13 3.21
C PHE A 129 10.94 13.22 2.01
N VAL A 130 9.79 13.45 1.37
CA VAL A 130 9.45 13.04 0.00
C VAL A 130 9.57 14.29 -0.87
N ASP A 131 10.59 14.38 -1.72
CA ASP A 131 10.86 15.60 -2.50
C ASP A 131 10.92 15.36 -4.01
N VAL A 132 10.47 16.37 -4.76
CA VAL A 132 10.43 16.33 -6.22
C VAL A 132 10.76 17.68 -6.83
N GLY A 133 11.17 17.67 -8.10
CA GLY A 133 11.47 18.88 -8.87
C GLY A 133 12.95 19.16 -8.99
N GLY A 134 13.30 20.42 -9.23
CA GLY A 134 14.69 20.82 -9.39
C GLY A 134 15.00 22.16 -8.76
N MET A 135 16.27 22.32 -8.40
CA MET A 135 16.91 23.58 -8.00
C MET A 135 18.37 23.53 -8.45
N ASN A 136 19.14 24.61 -8.24
CA ASN A 136 20.54 24.69 -8.68
C ASN A 136 21.42 23.50 -8.27
N SER A 137 21.11 22.84 -7.16
CA SER A 137 21.86 21.68 -6.66
C SER A 137 21.51 20.36 -7.36
N GLY A 138 20.48 20.30 -8.21
CA GLY A 138 20.15 19.13 -9.02
C GLY A 138 18.65 18.80 -9.05
N LYS A 139 18.35 17.58 -9.49
CA LYS A 139 17.01 17.02 -9.62
C LYS A 139 16.67 16.06 -8.48
N TYR A 140 15.38 16.00 -8.18
CA TYR A 140 14.79 15.32 -7.04
C TYR A 140 13.54 14.57 -7.52
N ARG A 141 13.44 13.31 -7.13
CA ARG A 141 12.33 12.41 -7.44
C ARG A 141 12.13 11.48 -6.25
N ASP A 142 11.00 10.80 -6.22
CA ASP A 142 10.71 9.86 -5.14
C ASP A 142 10.16 8.55 -5.68
N VAL A 143 10.48 7.45 -5.00
CA VAL A 143 9.79 6.17 -5.17
C VAL A 143 9.13 5.78 -3.86
N MET A 144 7.86 5.43 -3.93
CA MET A 144 7.04 5.14 -2.75
C MET A 144 6.18 3.91 -2.98
N TRP A 145 6.00 3.07 -1.98
CA TRP A 145 5.18 1.87 -2.08
C TRP A 145 4.32 1.67 -0.84
N PHE A 146 3.06 1.27 -1.05
CA PHE A 146 2.17 0.79 0.01
C PHE A 146 1.91 -0.70 -0.18
N ASN A 147 1.83 -1.45 0.92
CA ASN A 147 1.48 -2.85 0.83
C ASN A 147 0.01 -3.03 0.43
N LEU A 148 -0.20 -3.57 -0.77
CA LEU A 148 -1.53 -3.88 -1.30
C LEU A 148 -1.87 -5.39 -1.23
N SER A 149 -1.02 -6.22 -0.63
CA SER A 149 -1.18 -7.69 -0.66
C SER A 149 -2.48 -8.18 -0.01
N GLU A 150 -3.02 -7.42 0.94
CA GLU A 150 -4.28 -7.73 1.63
C GLU A 150 -5.52 -7.26 0.85
N TYR A 151 -5.33 -6.54 -0.25
CA TYR A 151 -6.40 -5.93 -1.05
C TYR A 151 -6.32 -6.48 -2.48
N THR A 152 -7.00 -7.58 -2.74
CA THR A 152 -6.93 -8.30 -4.03
C THR A 152 -8.10 -8.02 -4.96
N ASN A 153 -9.10 -7.25 -4.51
CA ASN A 153 -10.31 -7.02 -5.28
C ASN A 153 -10.46 -5.55 -5.71
N SER A 154 -10.05 -5.26 -6.95
CA SER A 154 -10.14 -3.92 -7.54
C SER A 154 -11.57 -3.41 -7.77
N THR A 155 -12.60 -4.23 -7.54
CA THR A 155 -14.02 -3.85 -7.70
C THR A 155 -14.64 -3.28 -6.43
N GLU A 156 -13.93 -3.32 -5.30
CA GLU A 156 -14.46 -2.87 -4.00
C GLU A 156 -14.35 -1.36 -3.80
N PHE A 157 -13.45 -0.68 -4.53
CA PHE A 157 -13.30 0.77 -4.48
C PHE A 157 -13.47 1.42 -5.86
N SER A 158 -14.03 2.62 -5.87
CA SER A 158 -14.19 3.43 -7.07
C SER A 158 -13.01 4.40 -7.24
N ASN A 159 -12.43 4.87 -6.13
CA ASN A 159 -11.41 5.90 -6.06
C ASN A 159 -10.22 5.52 -5.14
N ALA A 160 -9.00 5.79 -5.58
CA ALA A 160 -7.79 5.74 -4.76
C ALA A 160 -7.05 7.09 -4.77
N THR A 161 -6.86 7.65 -3.59
CA THR A 161 -6.22 8.96 -3.41
C THR A 161 -4.91 8.82 -2.63
N LEU A 162 -3.79 9.18 -3.25
CA LEU A 162 -2.51 9.37 -2.57
C LEU A 162 -2.48 10.78 -1.98
N SER A 163 -2.31 10.90 -0.67
CA SER A 163 -2.27 12.17 0.05
C SER A 163 -0.85 12.41 0.59
N LEU A 164 -0.24 13.53 0.20
CA LEU A 164 1.09 13.96 0.65
C LEU A 164 1.01 15.29 1.42
N TYR A 165 1.65 15.40 2.58
CA TYR A 165 1.54 16.58 3.44
C TYR A 165 2.65 17.59 3.15
N TRP A 166 2.29 18.78 2.67
CA TRP A 166 3.27 19.74 2.12
C TRP A 166 4.07 20.45 3.22
N TYR A 167 5.41 20.38 3.11
CA TYR A 167 6.38 20.90 4.07
C TYR A 167 7.21 22.09 3.52
N TYR A 168 7.78 21.98 2.32
CA TYR A 168 8.85 22.87 1.84
C TYR A 168 8.62 23.37 0.40
N PRO A 169 9.12 24.56 -0.03
CA PRO A 169 9.97 25.52 0.68
C PRO A 169 9.28 26.36 1.74
N THR A 170 9.77 26.24 2.99
CA THR A 170 9.17 26.89 4.16
C THR A 170 9.08 28.40 3.97
N GLY A 171 7.87 28.95 4.10
CA GLY A 171 7.60 30.39 4.09
C GLY A 171 8.02 31.14 2.81
N SER A 172 8.29 30.45 1.71
CA SER A 172 8.80 31.07 0.48
C SER A 172 8.12 30.52 -0.77
N SER A 173 8.02 31.38 -1.79
CA SER A 173 7.54 31.00 -3.11
C SER A 173 8.64 30.27 -3.89
N ARG A 174 8.22 29.55 -4.93
CA ARG A 174 9.12 28.94 -5.92
C ARG A 174 9.10 29.78 -7.20
N PRO A 175 10.22 29.88 -7.92
CA PRO A 175 10.26 30.56 -9.21
C PRO A 175 9.27 30.01 -10.25
N ASN A 176 9.04 28.69 -10.23
CA ASN A 176 8.15 28.01 -11.17
C ASN A 176 7.07 27.18 -10.46
N ASP A 177 5.94 26.99 -11.14
CA ASP A 177 4.92 26.03 -10.75
C ASP A 177 5.52 24.62 -10.66
N THR A 178 5.09 23.87 -9.65
CA THR A 178 5.45 22.46 -9.52
C THR A 178 4.28 21.61 -9.96
N VAL A 179 4.42 20.98 -11.14
CA VAL A 179 3.46 20.00 -11.64
C VAL A 179 3.94 18.62 -11.25
N ILE A 180 3.38 18.06 -10.19
CA ILE A 180 3.74 16.74 -9.66
C ILE A 180 3.02 15.68 -10.48
N GLU A 181 3.72 14.60 -10.79
CA GLU A 181 3.26 13.53 -11.67
C GLU A 181 3.60 12.17 -11.05
N VAL A 182 2.64 11.26 -11.13
CA VAL A 182 2.79 9.87 -10.66
C VAL A 182 2.84 8.93 -11.86
N TYR A 183 3.85 8.07 -11.87
CA TYR A 183 4.08 7.01 -12.84
C TYR A 183 4.24 5.66 -12.13
N ARG A 184 4.25 4.57 -12.90
CA ARG A 184 4.56 3.23 -12.41
C ARG A 184 6.06 2.96 -12.53
N PRO A 185 6.81 2.62 -11.45
CA PRO A 185 8.19 2.18 -11.61
C PRO A 185 8.29 0.98 -12.56
N ALA A 186 9.28 0.99 -13.47
CA ALA A 186 9.41 -0.07 -14.48
C ALA A 186 9.91 -1.41 -13.92
N SER A 187 10.39 -1.41 -12.67
CA SER A 187 10.90 -2.59 -11.97
C SER A 187 10.76 -2.40 -10.47
N SER A 188 10.79 -3.52 -9.74
CA SER A 188 10.93 -3.48 -8.29
C SER A 188 12.28 -2.86 -7.89
N TRP A 189 12.26 -2.24 -6.70
CA TRP A 189 13.40 -1.57 -6.09
C TRP A 189 13.50 -2.01 -4.62
N ASN A 190 14.67 -1.83 -4.01
CA ASN A 190 14.91 -2.19 -2.62
C ASN A 190 15.26 -0.94 -1.82
N SER A 191 14.48 -0.65 -0.77
CA SER A 191 14.63 0.57 0.02
C SER A 191 16.00 0.73 0.69
N ASN A 192 16.71 -0.37 0.93
CA ASN A 192 18.05 -0.35 1.51
C ASN A 192 19.15 0.00 0.49
N TYR A 193 18.84 0.01 -0.80
CA TYR A 193 19.86 0.15 -1.87
C TYR A 193 19.45 1.12 -2.98
N VAL A 194 18.21 1.57 -3.02
CA VAL A 194 17.72 2.45 -4.06
C VAL A 194 18.33 3.85 -3.91
N SER A 195 18.85 4.38 -5.00
CA SER A 195 19.47 5.69 -5.15
C SER A 195 19.16 6.24 -6.54
N TRP A 196 19.67 7.43 -6.86
CA TRP A 196 19.50 7.99 -8.20
C TRP A 196 20.08 7.08 -9.29
N ASN A 197 21.22 6.44 -9.06
CA ASN A 197 21.85 5.57 -10.05
C ASN A 197 21.36 4.11 -9.99
N ASN A 198 20.97 3.62 -8.80
CA ASN A 198 20.69 2.20 -8.58
C ASN A 198 19.28 1.95 -8.06
N ARG A 199 18.62 0.89 -8.53
CA ARG A 199 17.32 0.44 -7.99
C ARG A 199 17.46 -0.62 -6.90
N ASN A 200 18.59 -1.32 -6.88
CA ASN A 200 18.90 -2.39 -5.95
C ASN A 200 20.42 -2.56 -5.83
N LYS A 201 20.89 -3.42 -4.94
CA LYS A 201 22.31 -3.70 -4.70
C LYS A 201 23.02 -4.11 -5.99
N GLY A 202 23.89 -3.25 -6.51
CA GLY A 202 24.65 -3.49 -7.74
C GLY A 202 23.81 -3.52 -9.02
N VAL A 203 22.56 -3.05 -8.98
CA VAL A 203 21.66 -3.03 -10.13
C VAL A 203 21.25 -1.59 -10.43
N ALA A 204 21.83 -1.04 -11.50
CA ALA A 204 21.53 0.29 -11.98
C ALA A 204 20.10 0.40 -12.55
N TRP A 205 19.56 1.62 -12.54
CA TRP A 205 18.50 1.99 -13.48
C TRP A 205 19.08 2.00 -14.89
N LYS A 206 18.25 1.78 -15.92
CA LYS A 206 18.65 2.02 -17.31
C LYS A 206 18.85 3.51 -17.56
N ASN A 207 18.00 4.35 -16.98
CA ASN A 207 18.12 5.80 -17.00
C ASN A 207 18.39 6.31 -15.58
N ALA A 208 19.46 7.09 -15.40
CA ALA A 208 19.77 7.68 -14.10
C ALA A 208 18.60 8.56 -13.62
N GLY A 209 18.26 8.41 -12.35
CA GLY A 209 17.07 8.98 -11.72
C GLY A 209 15.81 8.15 -11.91
N GLY A 210 15.88 6.96 -12.51
CA GLY A 210 14.81 5.97 -12.50
C GLY A 210 14.14 5.69 -13.85
N ASP A 211 13.52 4.52 -13.91
CA ASP A 211 12.73 4.05 -15.04
C ASP A 211 11.25 3.91 -14.68
N TRP A 212 10.37 4.41 -15.54
CA TRP A 212 8.93 4.36 -15.31
C TRP A 212 8.14 4.03 -16.58
N TYR A 213 6.95 3.49 -16.38
CA TYR A 213 5.89 3.42 -17.39
C TYR A 213 4.83 4.47 -17.10
N ASP A 214 4.38 5.11 -18.17
CA ASP A 214 3.22 5.99 -18.14
C ASP A 214 1.90 5.19 -18.22
N LYS A 215 0.75 5.87 -18.09
CA LYS A 215 -0.56 5.18 -18.03
C LYS A 215 -0.93 4.46 -19.33
N ASN A 216 -0.25 4.77 -20.44
CA ASN A 216 -0.43 4.13 -21.73
C ASN A 216 0.56 2.96 -21.91
N GLY A 217 1.38 2.65 -20.89
CA GLY A 217 2.37 1.58 -20.95
C GLY A 217 3.65 1.96 -21.68
N VAL A 218 3.92 3.26 -21.92
CA VAL A 218 5.13 3.72 -22.61
C VAL A 218 6.26 3.90 -21.60
N LEU A 219 7.40 3.22 -21.83
CA LEU A 219 8.62 3.40 -21.03
C LEU A 219 9.13 4.83 -21.20
N GLN A 220 9.39 5.53 -20.10
CA GLN A 220 9.76 6.96 -20.08
C GLN A 220 8.69 7.88 -20.69
N GLY A 221 7.43 7.41 -20.76
CA GLY A 221 6.32 8.16 -21.32
C GLY A 221 5.95 9.40 -20.50
N SER A 222 5.27 10.35 -21.13
CA SER A 222 4.91 11.64 -20.54
C SER A 222 3.47 11.73 -20.05
N THR A 223 2.70 10.64 -20.07
CA THR A 223 1.27 10.63 -19.68
C THR A 223 1.08 10.03 -18.29
N PRO A 224 1.09 10.83 -17.21
CA PRO A 224 1.07 10.30 -15.85
C PRO A 224 -0.28 9.68 -15.48
N TYR A 225 -0.27 8.79 -14.49
CA TYR A 225 -1.49 8.25 -13.88
C TYR A 225 -2.25 9.30 -13.06
N ALA A 226 -1.51 10.17 -12.38
CA ALA A 226 -2.04 11.25 -11.57
C ALA A 226 -1.18 12.50 -11.73
N THR A 227 -1.80 13.67 -11.61
CA THR A 227 -1.07 14.93 -11.58
C THR A 227 -1.75 15.95 -10.67
N VAL A 228 -0.95 16.77 -9.99
CA VAL A 228 -1.43 17.94 -9.24
C VAL A 228 -0.48 19.10 -9.51
N THR A 229 -1.02 20.30 -9.69
CA THR A 229 -0.22 21.51 -9.89
C THR A 229 -0.26 22.36 -8.63
N ILE A 230 0.90 22.68 -8.08
CA ILE A 230 1.04 23.64 -6.98
C ILE A 230 1.73 24.88 -7.55
N LYS A 231 1.07 26.03 -7.44
CA LYS A 231 1.58 27.28 -8.02
C LYS A 231 2.87 27.71 -7.35
N GLY A 232 3.79 28.27 -8.14
CA GLY A 232 5.05 28.80 -7.63
C GLY A 232 4.83 29.87 -6.56
N SER A 233 3.78 30.68 -6.73
CA SER A 233 3.36 31.72 -5.78
C SER A 233 2.68 31.20 -4.52
N THR A 234 2.20 29.96 -4.47
CA THR A 234 1.59 29.39 -3.27
C THR A 234 2.68 29.04 -2.27
N LEU A 235 2.50 29.43 -1.00
CA LEU A 235 3.37 29.09 0.11
C LEU A 235 2.92 27.77 0.78
N PRO A 236 3.81 27.01 1.43
CA PRO A 236 3.40 25.82 2.17
C PRO A 236 2.37 26.16 3.24
N ASP A 237 1.27 25.41 3.24
CA ASP A 237 0.11 25.60 4.11
C ASP A 237 0.01 24.53 5.20
N ASN A 238 0.97 23.59 5.24
CA ASN A 238 0.95 22.42 6.13
C ASN A 238 -0.37 21.64 5.99
N LYS A 239 -0.72 21.26 4.77
CA LYS A 239 -1.91 20.43 4.48
C LYS A 239 -1.58 19.29 3.52
N TYR A 240 -2.52 18.36 3.42
CA TYR A 240 -2.48 17.30 2.43
C TYR A 240 -2.82 17.83 1.03
N TYR A 241 -2.04 17.38 0.05
CA TYR A 241 -2.30 17.50 -1.37
C TYR A 241 -2.59 16.12 -1.92
N GLU A 242 -3.61 16.03 -2.76
CA GLU A 242 -4.22 14.77 -3.16
C GLU A 242 -3.97 14.49 -4.65
N LEU A 243 -3.55 13.27 -4.93
CA LEU A 243 -3.32 12.73 -6.26
C LEU A 243 -4.26 11.54 -6.48
N ASN A 244 -5.13 11.64 -7.48
CA ASN A 244 -6.00 10.54 -7.86
C ASN A 244 -5.20 9.45 -8.60
N VAL A 245 -4.81 8.41 -7.89
CA VAL A 245 -4.01 7.28 -8.38
C VAL A 245 -4.85 6.04 -8.67
N THR A 246 -6.18 6.20 -8.76
CA THR A 246 -7.17 5.12 -8.97
C THR A 246 -6.75 4.15 -10.07
N GLY A 247 -6.35 4.68 -11.24
CA GLY A 247 -5.98 3.86 -12.38
C GLY A 247 -4.82 2.91 -12.06
N LEU A 248 -3.75 3.41 -11.45
CA LEU A 248 -2.57 2.61 -11.13
C LEU A 248 -2.86 1.58 -10.05
N VAL A 249 -3.60 1.98 -9.00
CA VAL A 249 -3.97 1.06 -7.91
C VAL A 249 -4.87 -0.07 -8.42
N LYS A 250 -5.83 0.22 -9.32
CA LYS A 250 -6.66 -0.81 -9.95
C LYS A 250 -5.83 -1.80 -10.79
N GLU A 251 -4.82 -1.33 -11.50
CA GLU A 251 -3.92 -2.21 -12.26
C GLU A 251 -3.08 -3.11 -11.35
N TYR A 252 -2.65 -2.63 -10.19
CA TYR A 252 -1.97 -3.48 -9.20
C TYR A 252 -2.91 -4.51 -8.56
N MET A 253 -4.07 -4.08 -8.10
CA MET A 253 -5.02 -4.95 -7.39
C MET A 253 -5.69 -5.98 -8.31
N SER A 254 -5.84 -5.69 -9.60
CA SER A 254 -6.31 -6.66 -10.59
C SER A 254 -5.26 -7.68 -11.01
N GLY A 255 -4.00 -7.52 -10.57
CA GLY A 255 -2.90 -8.39 -10.95
C GLY A 255 -2.35 -8.15 -12.36
N LYS A 256 -2.82 -7.11 -13.09
CA LYS A 256 -2.27 -6.70 -14.39
C LYS A 256 -0.77 -6.46 -14.28
N TYR A 257 -0.33 -5.87 -13.18
CA TYR A 257 1.07 -5.65 -12.86
C TYR A 257 1.39 -6.02 -11.40
N ALA A 258 2.60 -6.48 -11.13
CA ALA A 258 3.12 -6.54 -9.77
C ALA A 258 3.17 -5.13 -9.16
N ASN A 259 2.88 -5.02 -7.87
CA ASN A 259 2.91 -3.74 -7.16
C ASN A 259 4.36 -3.27 -6.97
N THR A 260 4.79 -2.39 -7.86
CA THR A 260 6.11 -1.72 -7.82
C THR A 260 6.08 -0.35 -7.15
N GLY A 261 4.90 0.10 -6.69
CA GLY A 261 4.71 1.39 -6.04
C GLY A 261 4.45 2.55 -7.02
N PHE A 262 4.85 3.74 -6.61
CA PHE A 262 4.65 5.01 -7.29
C PHE A 262 6.01 5.63 -7.57
N PHE A 263 6.23 6.04 -8.82
CA PHE A 263 7.36 6.87 -9.21
C PHE A 263 6.86 8.31 -9.29
N ILE A 264 7.39 9.20 -8.46
CA ILE A 264 6.88 10.56 -8.29
C ILE A 264 7.96 11.54 -8.76
N LYS A 265 7.61 12.40 -9.72
CA LYS A 265 8.50 13.46 -10.22
C LYS A 265 7.71 14.71 -10.54
N ALA A 266 8.41 15.84 -10.64
CA ALA A 266 7.82 17.01 -11.29
C ALA A 266 7.93 16.87 -12.82
N ARG A 267 6.96 17.42 -13.58
CA ARG A 267 6.96 17.40 -15.05
C ARG A 267 8.25 17.95 -15.62
N THR A 268 8.57 19.16 -15.22
CA THR A 268 9.86 19.82 -15.41
C THR A 268 10.60 19.76 -14.08
N GLU A 269 11.93 19.74 -14.09
CA GLU A 269 12.75 19.67 -12.87
C GLU A 269 13.73 20.85 -12.88
N ASN A 270 13.18 22.07 -12.87
CA ASN A 270 13.93 23.32 -12.99
C ASN A 270 13.30 24.41 -12.11
N ASN A 271 13.98 24.76 -11.02
CA ASN A 271 13.56 25.80 -10.06
C ASN A 271 12.09 25.67 -9.59
N ASN A 272 11.66 24.43 -9.37
CA ASN A 272 10.32 24.06 -8.93
C ASN A 272 10.38 22.95 -7.87
N TYR A 273 11.42 22.95 -7.05
CA TYR A 273 11.55 22.00 -5.95
C TYR A 273 10.43 22.17 -4.93
N ILE A 274 9.89 21.04 -4.49
CA ILE A 274 8.91 20.94 -3.40
C ILE A 274 9.20 19.70 -2.56
N ALA A 275 8.90 19.76 -1.26
CA ALA A 275 8.98 18.57 -0.40
C ALA A 275 7.74 18.42 0.48
N PHE A 276 7.40 17.16 0.73
CA PHE A 276 6.37 16.68 1.63
C PHE A 276 7.02 15.88 2.77
N TYR A 277 6.29 15.63 3.84
CA TYR A 277 6.77 14.72 4.88
C TYR A 277 6.72 13.26 4.42
N SER A 278 7.80 12.51 4.70
CA SER A 278 7.91 11.06 4.51
C SER A 278 7.24 10.26 5.65
N THR A 279 7.33 8.93 5.60
CA THR A 279 6.96 8.09 6.75
C THR A 279 7.87 8.22 7.96
N GLU A 280 9.09 8.72 7.80
CA GLU A 280 10.08 8.86 8.88
C GLU A 280 9.84 10.08 9.78
N ILE A 281 8.84 10.92 9.45
CA ILE A 281 8.47 12.03 10.34
C ILE A 281 7.87 11.49 11.65
N GLY A 282 8.21 12.14 12.76
CA GLY A 282 7.74 11.74 14.09
C GLY A 282 6.23 11.93 14.30
N ASN A 283 5.62 12.92 13.64
CA ASN A 283 4.19 13.17 13.73
C ASN A 283 3.42 12.35 12.68
N GLU A 284 2.76 11.28 13.14
CA GLU A 284 2.05 10.35 12.27
C GLU A 284 0.91 10.99 11.47
N SER A 285 0.35 12.09 11.96
CA SER A 285 -0.73 12.82 11.27
C SER A 285 -0.27 13.51 9.98
N GLN A 286 1.04 13.61 9.75
CA GLN A 286 1.66 14.27 8.60
C GLN A 286 2.27 13.27 7.59
N ARG A 287 2.24 11.96 7.89
CA ARG A 287 2.81 10.93 7.01
C ARG A 287 1.98 10.73 5.72
N PRO A 288 2.58 10.26 4.62
CA PRO A 288 1.85 9.87 3.41
C PRO A 288 0.75 8.85 3.68
N LYS A 289 -0.36 8.95 2.96
CA LYS A 289 -1.52 8.05 3.08
C LYS A 289 -2.07 7.66 1.71
N LEU A 290 -2.61 6.46 1.60
CA LEU A 290 -3.38 6.02 0.45
C LEU A 290 -4.80 5.68 0.92
N ASN A 291 -5.79 6.43 0.45
CA ASN A 291 -7.20 6.20 0.77
C ASN A 291 -7.89 5.49 -0.39
N LEU A 292 -8.58 4.39 -0.12
CA LEU A 292 -9.43 3.66 -1.07
C LEU A 292 -10.89 3.85 -0.68
N THR A 293 -11.69 4.44 -1.56
CA THR A 293 -13.11 4.76 -1.30
C THR A 293 -14.02 4.27 -2.41
N SER A 294 -15.26 3.84 -2.09
CA SER A 294 -16.33 3.55 -3.06
C SER A 294 -17.24 4.75 -3.31
#